data_AF-A0A9Q8LCH8-F1
#
_entry.id   AF-A0A9Q8LCH8-F1
#
_cell.length_a   1.000
_cell.length_b   1.000
_cell.length_c   1.000
_cell.angle_alpha   90.00
_cell.angle_beta   90.00
_cell.angle_gamma   90.00
#
_symmetry.space_group_name_H-M   'P 1'
#
loop_
_entity.id
_entity.type
_entity.pdbx_description
1 polymer ?
#
loop_
_entity_poly.entity_id
_entity_poly.type
_entity_poly.pdbx_seq_one_letter_code
_entity_poly.pdbx_strand_id
1 'polypeptide(L)'
;MAPSTRGKEALEKKIATLQLRLAPLVPLPGGLPPHPDFPKTLMAFHLLTEDQLDSIAHYYHQSTPGPFTNNYPANMNWDKEFLARRESRTPTTPSARERRHSKQLSQEENIWLEDLMNTVEDLQAPTAKEGEGIANGSNPYAGLTEKERIRIKRRKVGKFIGLVGMETPVEEIAGRIQNSLDRAVERSREELRRNEEVMLRRRKMA
;
A
#
# COMPACT_ATOMS: atom_id res chain seq x y z
N MET A 1 -1.19 -41.45 -13.29
CA MET A 1 -0.29 -40.87 -12.26
C MET A 1 -1.12 -40.58 -11.02
N ALA A 2 -0.64 -40.96 -9.83
CA ALA A 2 -1.41 -40.83 -8.59
C ALA A 2 -1.56 -39.35 -8.15
N PRO A 3 -2.71 -38.95 -7.57
CA PRO A 3 -3.02 -37.54 -7.25
C PRO A 3 -2.17 -36.93 -6.12
N SER A 4 -1.47 -37.73 -5.31
CA SER A 4 -0.71 -37.25 -4.14
C SER A 4 0.60 -36.53 -4.50
N THR A 5 1.22 -36.82 -5.65
CA THR A 5 2.50 -36.22 -6.05
C THR A 5 2.36 -34.83 -6.67
N ARG A 6 1.16 -34.47 -7.16
CA ARG A 6 0.90 -33.21 -7.87
C ARG A 6 1.00 -31.99 -6.95
N GLY A 7 0.59 -32.12 -5.68
CA GLY A 7 0.74 -31.06 -4.68
C GLY A 7 2.19 -30.81 -4.26
N LYS A 8 3.03 -31.85 -4.29
CA LYS A 8 4.45 -31.76 -3.92
C LYS A 8 5.24 -30.95 -4.96
N GLU A 9 5.03 -31.21 -6.24
CA GLU A 9 5.70 -30.47 -7.32
C GLU A 9 5.28 -28.99 -7.36
N ALA A 10 3.99 -28.69 -7.15
CA ALA A 10 3.49 -27.32 -7.08
C ALA A 10 4.08 -26.56 -5.89
N LEU A 11 4.14 -27.20 -4.71
CA LEU A 11 4.74 -26.63 -3.51
C LEU A 11 6.25 -26.37 -3.70
N GLU A 12 6.98 -27.31 -4.29
CA GLU A 12 8.41 -27.17 -4.58
C GLU A 12 8.68 -26.00 -5.53
N LYS A 13 7.89 -25.86 -6.61
CA LYS A 13 7.97 -24.71 -7.53
C LYS A 13 7.71 -23.40 -6.78
N LYS A 14 6.71 -23.37 -5.89
CA LYS A 14 6.36 -22.19 -5.11
C LYS A 14 7.47 -21.79 -4.13
N ILE A 15 8.05 -22.77 -3.44
CA ILE A 15 9.22 -22.55 -2.56
C ILE A 15 10.39 -22.01 -3.36
N ALA A 16 10.66 -22.57 -4.54
CA ALA A 16 11.72 -22.08 -5.43
C ALA A 16 11.49 -20.62 -5.85
N THR A 17 10.25 -20.25 -6.19
CA THR A 17 9.88 -18.85 -6.47
C THR A 17 10.12 -17.95 -5.25
N LEU A 18 9.68 -18.35 -4.06
CA LEU A 18 9.88 -17.57 -2.83
C LEU A 18 11.36 -17.40 -2.45
N GLN A 19 12.21 -18.32 -2.87
CA GLN A 19 13.66 -18.27 -2.67
C GLN A 19 14.41 -17.38 -3.67
N LEU A 20 13.75 -16.89 -4.73
CA LEU A 20 14.37 -15.98 -5.71
C LEU A 20 14.94 -14.75 -5.01
N ARG A 21 16.20 -14.43 -5.31
CA ARG A 21 16.90 -13.28 -4.73
C ARG A 21 16.55 -12.00 -5.47
N LEU A 22 16.34 -10.94 -4.70
CA LEU A 22 16.06 -9.61 -5.22
C LEU A 22 17.34 -8.77 -5.23
N ALA A 23 17.55 -8.02 -6.31
CA ALA A 23 18.65 -7.07 -6.41
C ALA A 23 18.31 -5.81 -5.58
N PRO A 24 19.24 -5.31 -4.73
CA PRO A 24 18.99 -4.12 -3.94
C PRO A 24 18.96 -2.86 -4.81
N LEU A 25 17.98 -1.99 -4.55
CA LEU A 25 17.95 -0.66 -5.14
C LEU A 25 18.92 0.27 -4.40
N VAL A 26 19.62 1.12 -5.14
CA VAL A 26 20.56 2.09 -4.59
C VAL A 26 19.87 3.47 -4.45
N PRO A 27 19.94 4.13 -3.28
CA PRO A 27 19.38 5.46 -3.06
C PRO A 27 20.21 6.57 -3.74
N LEU A 28 19.52 7.65 -4.15
CA LEU A 28 20.12 8.88 -4.69
C LEU A 28 20.24 9.95 -3.59
N PRO A 29 21.14 10.95 -3.73
CA PRO A 29 22.10 11.19 -4.82
C PRO A 29 23.47 10.53 -4.65
N GLY A 30 23.76 9.93 -3.48
CA GLY A 30 25.11 9.53 -3.09
C GLY A 30 25.42 8.03 -3.14
N GLY A 31 24.47 7.19 -3.57
CA GLY A 31 24.70 5.75 -3.59
C GLY A 31 24.95 5.13 -2.21
N LEU A 32 24.31 5.69 -1.17
CA LEU A 32 24.33 5.12 0.19
C LEU A 32 23.95 3.62 0.15
N PRO A 33 24.30 2.84 1.18
CA PRO A 33 23.90 1.44 1.22
C PRO A 33 22.37 1.31 1.04
N PRO A 34 21.89 0.20 0.45
CA PRO A 34 20.47 -0.10 0.38
C PRO A 34 19.84 -0.05 1.77
N HIS A 35 18.54 0.27 1.82
CA HIS A 35 17.79 0.29 3.07
C HIS A 35 18.02 -1.01 3.88
N PRO A 36 18.22 -0.97 5.20
CA PRO A 36 18.54 -2.15 6.02
C PRO A 36 17.50 -3.28 5.88
N ASP A 37 16.21 -2.92 5.81
CA ASP A 37 15.10 -3.87 5.59
C ASP A 37 14.80 -4.14 4.10
N PHE A 38 15.67 -3.74 3.16
CA PHE A 38 15.43 -4.05 1.76
C PHE A 38 15.38 -5.58 1.56
N PRO A 39 14.31 -6.13 0.96
CA PRO A 39 14.10 -7.56 0.93
C PRO A 39 15.15 -8.24 0.06
N LYS A 40 15.79 -9.28 0.59
CA LYS A 40 16.83 -10.05 -0.11
C LYS A 40 16.25 -11.16 -0.99
N THR A 41 15.02 -11.58 -0.72
CA THR A 41 14.28 -12.61 -1.46
C THR A 41 12.81 -12.26 -1.59
N LEU A 42 12.09 -12.91 -2.50
CA LEU A 42 10.63 -12.76 -2.60
C LEU A 42 9.91 -13.12 -1.29
N MET A 43 10.34 -14.18 -0.60
CA MET A 43 9.82 -14.52 0.72
C MET A 43 9.97 -13.36 1.71
N ALA A 44 11.17 -12.78 1.81
CA ALA A 44 11.43 -11.66 2.71
C ALA A 44 10.54 -10.44 2.37
N PHE A 45 10.31 -10.17 1.08
CA PHE A 45 9.40 -9.13 0.63
C PHE A 45 7.95 -9.35 1.10
N HIS A 46 7.43 -10.58 0.99
CA HIS A 46 6.07 -10.91 1.45
C HIS A 46 5.91 -10.86 2.99
N LEU A 47 7.01 -10.84 3.73
CA LEU A 47 7.03 -10.75 5.20
C LEU A 47 7.27 -9.33 5.72
N LEU A 48 7.47 -8.33 4.85
CA LEU A 48 7.63 -6.94 5.27
C LEU A 48 6.39 -6.45 6.03
N THR A 49 6.66 -5.89 7.21
CA THR A 49 5.68 -5.23 8.08
C THR A 49 5.28 -3.87 7.51
N GLU A 50 4.18 -3.30 8.02
CA GLU A 50 3.74 -1.96 7.62
C GLU A 50 4.83 -0.91 7.83
N ASP A 51 5.45 -0.90 9.00
CA ASP A 51 6.44 0.12 9.37
C ASP A 51 7.72 0.00 8.52
N GLN A 52 8.11 -1.22 8.16
CA GLN A 52 9.22 -1.45 7.21
C GLN A 52 8.88 -0.94 5.81
N LEU A 53 7.64 -1.13 5.34
CA LEU A 53 7.20 -0.61 4.05
C LEU A 53 7.20 0.93 4.05
N ASP A 54 6.73 1.57 5.12
CA ASP A 54 6.79 3.04 5.29
C ASP A 54 8.23 3.57 5.35
N SER A 55 9.11 2.87 6.07
CA SER A 55 10.54 3.23 6.16
C SER A 55 11.23 3.15 4.80
N ILE A 56 10.97 2.08 4.02
CA ILE A 56 11.47 1.95 2.65
C ILE A 56 10.96 3.09 1.77
N ALA A 57 9.66 3.41 1.81
CA ALA A 57 9.09 4.49 1.01
C ALA A 57 9.68 5.86 1.36
N HIS A 58 9.97 6.10 2.64
CA HIS A 58 10.65 7.33 3.08
C HIS A 58 12.09 7.41 2.59
N TYR A 59 12.85 6.32 2.74
CA TYR A 59 14.27 6.25 2.36
C TYR A 59 14.53 6.54 0.87
N TYR A 60 13.62 6.10 0.00
CA TYR A 60 13.72 6.35 -1.45
C TYR A 60 12.95 7.61 -1.91
N HIS A 61 12.73 8.57 -1.01
CA HIS A 61 12.05 9.84 -1.32
C HIS A 61 10.66 9.68 -1.94
N GLN A 62 9.96 8.58 -1.64
CA GLN A 62 8.65 8.30 -2.22
C GLN A 62 7.50 8.77 -1.32
N SER A 63 7.64 8.68 0.01
CA SER A 63 6.62 9.12 0.99
C SER A 63 6.69 10.60 1.33
N THR A 64 7.86 11.21 1.18
CA THR A 64 8.09 12.65 1.34
C THR A 64 8.82 13.11 0.09
N PRO A 65 8.06 13.52 -0.95
CA PRO A 65 8.65 13.86 -2.23
C PRO A 65 9.71 14.96 -2.11
N GLY A 66 10.81 14.79 -2.83
CA GLY A 66 11.94 15.71 -2.88
C GLY A 66 12.57 15.75 -4.27
N PRO A 67 13.76 16.36 -4.42
CA PRO A 67 14.40 16.55 -5.72
C PRO A 67 14.65 15.25 -6.49
N PHE A 68 14.83 14.13 -5.78
CA PHE A 68 15.20 12.84 -6.35
C PHE A 68 14.02 11.89 -6.59
N THR A 69 12.80 12.25 -6.19
CA THR A 69 11.62 11.36 -6.27
C THR A 69 11.39 10.84 -7.69
N ASN A 70 11.59 11.69 -8.69
CA ASN A 70 11.39 11.37 -10.11
C ASN A 70 12.65 10.82 -10.81
N ASN A 71 13.76 10.69 -10.07
CA ASN A 71 15.02 10.17 -10.61
C ASN A 71 15.15 8.64 -10.41
N TYR A 72 14.24 8.03 -9.66
CA TYR A 72 14.14 6.58 -9.56
C TYR A 72 13.40 5.98 -10.78
N PRO A 73 13.67 4.71 -11.14
CA PRO A 73 13.07 4.08 -12.34
C PRO A 73 11.53 4.02 -12.34
N ALA A 74 10.92 4.07 -11.16
CA ALA A 74 9.47 4.09 -10.99
C ALA A 74 9.08 5.04 -9.85
N ASN A 75 7.85 5.55 -9.89
CA ASN A 75 7.26 6.32 -8.78
C ASN A 75 6.22 5.45 -8.05
N MET A 76 6.31 5.43 -6.72
CA MET A 76 5.47 4.64 -5.84
C MET A 76 4.11 5.28 -5.57
N ASN A 77 3.97 6.59 -5.78
CA ASN A 77 2.80 7.40 -5.44
C ASN A 77 2.34 7.17 -3.99
N TRP A 78 3.28 7.33 -3.05
CA TRP A 78 3.06 7.07 -1.64
C TRP A 78 2.40 8.26 -0.96
N ASP A 79 1.09 8.22 -0.86
CA ASP A 79 0.34 9.24 -0.13
C ASP A 79 0.32 8.90 1.37
N LYS A 80 1.10 9.65 2.15
CA LYS A 80 1.28 9.42 3.59
C LYS A 80 0.00 9.64 4.38
N GLU A 81 -0.83 10.61 4.00
CA GLU A 81 -2.11 10.89 4.68
C GLU A 81 -3.11 9.77 4.40
N PHE A 82 -3.14 9.31 3.15
CA PHE A 82 -4.01 8.27 2.67
C PHE A 82 -3.66 6.87 3.20
N LEU A 83 -2.36 6.55 3.32
CA LEU A 83 -1.85 5.26 3.80
C LEU A 83 -1.52 5.24 5.30
N ALA A 84 -1.87 6.28 6.05
CA ALA A 84 -1.60 6.34 7.48
C ALA A 84 -2.33 5.23 8.24
N ARG A 85 -1.67 4.68 9.26
CA ARG A 85 -2.32 3.79 10.23
C ARG A 85 -3.42 4.58 10.94
N ARG A 86 -4.66 4.11 10.87
CA ARG A 86 -5.73 4.66 11.69
C ARG A 86 -5.49 4.18 13.12
N GLU A 87 -5.14 5.09 14.02
CA GLU A 87 -5.14 4.76 15.44
C GLU A 87 -6.57 4.36 15.81
N SER A 88 -6.77 3.09 16.15
CA SER A 88 -7.97 2.68 16.86
C SER A 88 -7.96 3.44 18.18
N ARG A 89 -8.95 4.32 18.39
CA ARG A 89 -9.26 4.78 19.74
C ARG A 89 -9.65 3.53 20.53
N THR A 90 -8.70 2.96 21.25
CA THR A 90 -8.94 1.81 22.12
C THR A 90 -9.35 2.34 23.50
N PRO A 91 -10.47 1.89 24.08
CA PRO A 91 -10.66 1.95 25.51
C PRO A 91 -9.67 0.95 26.13
N THR A 92 -8.87 1.43 27.07
CA THR A 92 -7.93 0.67 27.91
C THR A 92 -8.54 -0.63 28.44
N THR A 93 -7.88 -1.77 28.21
CA THR A 93 -8.00 -2.96 29.08
C THR A 93 -6.66 -3.70 29.09
N PRO A 94 -6.14 -4.14 30.25
CA PRO A 94 -4.76 -4.60 30.36
C PRO A 94 -4.57 -6.09 30.04
N SER A 95 -3.39 -6.38 29.47
CA SER A 95 -2.54 -7.58 29.60
C SER A 95 -3.16 -8.89 30.10
N ALA A 96 -3.18 -9.90 29.22
CA ALA A 96 -3.28 -11.31 29.61
C ALA A 96 -2.29 -12.20 28.83
N ARG A 97 -1.18 -12.50 29.51
CA ARG A 97 -0.48 -13.79 29.65
C ARG A 97 -0.58 -14.83 28.52
N GLU A 98 0.61 -15.24 28.09
CA GLU A 98 1.02 -16.48 27.41
C GLU A 98 -0.03 -17.60 27.30
N ARG A 99 -0.27 -18.04 26.07
CA ARG A 99 -0.68 -19.42 25.77
C ARG A 99 0.20 -20.00 24.67
N ARG A 100 1.14 -20.85 25.07
CA ARG A 100 1.82 -21.82 24.19
C ARG A 100 0.82 -22.93 23.87
N HIS A 101 0.50 -23.21 22.61
CA HIS A 101 -0.10 -24.49 22.20
C HIS A 101 0.22 -24.88 20.75
N SER A 102 0.79 -26.08 20.64
CA SER A 102 0.71 -27.14 19.62
C SER A 102 0.43 -26.83 18.14
N LYS A 103 1.30 -27.46 17.31
CA LYS A 103 1.31 -27.59 15.85
C LYS A 103 0.00 -28.10 15.20
N GLN A 104 -0.97 -27.22 15.02
CA GLN A 104 -1.87 -27.25 13.86
C GLN A 104 -2.13 -25.80 13.43
N LEU A 105 -1.99 -25.52 12.14
CA LEU A 105 -2.18 -24.16 11.61
C LEU A 105 -3.61 -23.73 11.88
N SER A 106 -3.77 -22.61 12.59
CA SER A 106 -5.05 -21.94 12.84
C SER A 106 -5.78 -21.68 11.51
N GLN A 107 -7.11 -21.64 11.54
CA GLN A 107 -7.92 -21.26 10.37
C GLN A 107 -7.46 -19.92 9.76
N GLU A 108 -6.97 -19.00 10.60
CA GLU A 108 -6.39 -17.72 10.20
C GLU A 108 -5.05 -17.89 9.45
N GLU A 109 -4.24 -18.87 9.83
CA GLU A 109 -2.97 -19.19 9.16
C GLU A 109 -3.20 -19.89 7.82
N ASN A 110 -4.26 -20.70 7.71
CA ASN A 110 -4.68 -21.27 6.42
C ASN A 110 -5.23 -20.21 5.47
N ILE A 111 -6.02 -19.25 5.96
CA ILE A 111 -6.47 -18.08 5.17
C ILE A 111 -5.27 -17.22 4.78
N TRP A 112 -4.27 -17.07 5.66
CA TRP A 112 -3.03 -16.36 5.34
C TRP A 112 -2.19 -17.10 4.29
N LEU A 113 -2.10 -18.44 4.37
CA LEU A 113 -1.41 -19.26 3.37
C LEU A 113 -2.14 -19.27 2.03
N GLU A 114 -3.45 -19.44 1.99
CA GLU A 114 -4.24 -19.34 0.76
C GLU A 114 -4.12 -17.95 0.13
N ASP A 115 -4.11 -16.90 0.94
CA ASP A 115 -3.93 -15.53 0.48
C ASP A 115 -2.49 -15.23 0.02
N LEU A 116 -1.48 -15.77 0.69
CA LEU A 116 -0.09 -15.75 0.23
C LEU A 116 0.04 -16.52 -1.10
N MET A 117 -0.66 -17.64 -1.22
CA MET A 117 -0.73 -18.43 -2.44
C MET A 117 -1.40 -17.64 -3.56
N ASN A 118 -2.49 -16.92 -3.27
CA ASN A 118 -3.20 -16.00 -4.15
C ASN A 118 -2.37 -14.76 -4.50
N THR A 119 -1.52 -14.21 -3.61
CA THR A 119 -0.61 -13.12 -4.02
C THR A 119 0.43 -13.53 -5.07
N VAL A 120 0.57 -14.83 -5.31
CA VAL A 120 1.47 -15.40 -6.32
C VAL A 120 0.68 -16.10 -7.45
N GLU A 121 -0.63 -16.34 -7.29
CA GLU A 121 -1.53 -16.84 -8.34
C GLU A 121 -2.36 -15.72 -9.00
N ASP A 122 -2.59 -14.60 -8.31
CA ASP A 122 -3.38 -13.45 -8.79
C ASP A 122 -2.49 -12.40 -9.48
N LEU A 123 -2.14 -12.74 -10.72
CA LEU A 123 -2.02 -11.77 -11.82
C LEU A 123 -3.40 -11.30 -12.33
N GLN A 124 -4.50 -11.64 -11.64
CA GLN A 124 -5.85 -11.22 -11.96
C GLN A 124 -6.47 -10.40 -10.83
N ALA A 125 -7.07 -9.28 -11.23
CA ALA A 125 -7.69 -8.30 -10.35
C ALA A 125 -8.81 -8.91 -9.49
N PRO A 126 -9.03 -8.43 -8.26
CA PRO A 126 -10.19 -8.84 -7.48
C PRO A 126 -11.46 -8.37 -8.18
N THR A 127 -12.36 -9.31 -8.51
CA THR A 127 -13.72 -8.99 -8.93
C THR A 127 -14.53 -8.51 -7.72
N ALA A 128 -15.19 -7.37 -7.89
CA ALA A 128 -15.93 -6.64 -6.87
C ALA A 128 -16.90 -7.50 -6.04
N LYS A 129 -17.00 -7.19 -4.74
CA LYS A 129 -18.24 -7.39 -4.00
C LYS A 129 -19.07 -6.12 -4.18
N GLU A 130 -20.22 -6.25 -4.84
CA GLU A 130 -21.25 -5.22 -4.91
C GLU A 130 -21.82 -4.99 -3.50
N GLY A 131 -21.77 -3.75 -3.01
CA GLY A 131 -22.43 -3.40 -1.76
C GLY A 131 -21.96 -2.08 -1.15
N GLU A 132 -22.90 -1.13 -1.14
CA GLU A 132 -23.01 0.05 -0.25
C GLU A 132 -22.32 1.36 -0.71
N GLY A 133 -23.18 2.35 -0.94
CA GLY A 133 -22.83 3.66 -1.49
C GLY A 133 -21.95 4.50 -0.57
N ILE A 134 -20.95 5.14 -1.17
CA ILE A 134 -19.98 6.00 -0.48
C ILE A 134 -20.58 7.39 -0.29
N ALA A 135 -20.74 7.80 0.98
CA ALA A 135 -21.17 9.13 1.37
C ALA A 135 -20.04 10.17 1.18
N ASN A 136 -20.47 11.38 0.77
CA ASN A 136 -19.72 12.63 0.55
C ASN A 136 -18.33 12.76 1.21
N GLY A 137 -17.33 13.09 0.38
CA GLY A 137 -16.11 13.80 0.78
C GLY A 137 -15.14 13.06 1.71
N SER A 138 -15.33 11.76 1.92
CA SER A 138 -14.47 10.97 2.81
C SER A 138 -13.36 10.26 2.02
N ASN A 139 -12.16 10.21 2.60
CA ASN A 139 -11.02 9.45 2.08
C ASN A 139 -11.52 8.08 1.58
N PRO A 140 -11.26 7.65 0.33
CA PRO A 140 -11.76 6.40 -0.26
C PRO A 140 -11.33 5.14 0.51
N TYR A 141 -10.52 5.31 1.54
CA TYR A 141 -10.03 4.28 2.44
C TYR A 141 -10.38 4.51 3.91
N ALA A 142 -11.34 5.39 4.20
CA ALA A 142 -11.96 5.59 5.51
C ALA A 142 -12.78 4.33 5.90
N GLY A 143 -12.10 3.20 6.04
CA GLY A 143 -12.71 1.88 6.17
C GLY A 143 -11.76 0.70 5.89
N LEU A 144 -10.56 0.95 5.34
CA LEU A 144 -9.62 -0.14 5.11
C LEU A 144 -9.23 -0.84 6.40
N THR A 145 -9.28 -2.17 6.33
CA THR A 145 -8.63 -3.02 7.31
C THR A 145 -7.11 -2.86 7.23
N GLU A 146 -6.41 -3.15 8.33
CA GLU A 146 -4.94 -3.15 8.36
C GLU A 146 -4.34 -4.08 7.28
N LYS A 147 -5.00 -5.21 7.03
CA LYS A 147 -4.60 -6.17 6.00
C LYS A 147 -4.62 -5.54 4.59
N GLU A 148 -5.68 -4.82 4.24
CA GLU A 148 -5.81 -4.20 2.91
C GLU A 148 -4.80 -3.08 2.72
N ARG A 149 -4.59 -2.26 3.75
CA ARG A 149 -3.58 -1.19 3.72
C ARG A 149 -2.17 -1.74 3.51
N ILE A 150 -1.79 -2.79 4.23
CA ILE A 150 -0.49 -3.46 4.06
C ILE A 150 -0.35 -4.05 2.65
N ARG A 151 -1.40 -4.67 2.12
CA ARG A 151 -1.39 -5.20 0.74
C ARG A 151 -1.17 -4.11 -0.30
N ILE A 152 -1.83 -2.96 -0.15
CA ILE A 152 -1.66 -1.80 -1.05
C ILE A 152 -0.22 -1.27 -0.96
N LYS A 153 0.28 -1.03 0.26
CA LYS A 153 1.68 -0.62 0.50
C LYS A 153 2.67 -1.58 -0.16
N ARG A 154 2.45 -2.89 0.01
CA ARG A 154 3.29 -3.93 -0.59
C ARG A 154 3.25 -3.91 -2.12
N ARG A 155 2.08 -3.74 -2.74
CA ARG A 155 1.97 -3.62 -4.21
C ARG A 155 2.73 -2.39 -4.73
N LYS A 156 2.59 -1.24 -4.07
CA LYS A 156 3.35 -0.02 -4.42
C LYS A 156 4.86 -0.23 -4.34
N VAL A 157 5.36 -0.87 -3.26
CA VAL A 157 6.78 -1.24 -3.12
C VAL A 157 7.20 -2.24 -4.17
N GLY A 158 6.41 -3.29 -4.40
CA GLY A 158 6.70 -4.31 -5.40
C GLY A 158 6.86 -3.71 -6.80
N LYS A 159 5.95 -2.83 -7.21
CA LYS A 159 6.04 -2.10 -8.49
C LYS A 159 7.29 -1.23 -8.54
N PHE A 160 7.58 -0.50 -7.46
CA PHE A 160 8.74 0.39 -7.38
C PHE A 160 10.08 -0.35 -7.53
N ILE A 161 10.20 -1.57 -7.00
CA ILE A 161 11.41 -2.40 -7.11
C ILE A 161 11.40 -3.32 -8.35
N GLY A 162 10.40 -3.19 -9.24
CA GLY A 162 10.37 -3.89 -10.53
C GLY A 162 9.75 -5.30 -10.51
N LEU A 163 8.94 -5.64 -9.51
CA LEU A 163 8.20 -6.90 -9.49
C LEU A 163 7.00 -6.85 -10.45
N VAL A 164 6.88 -7.88 -11.29
CA VAL A 164 5.77 -8.06 -12.23
C VAL A 164 4.48 -8.39 -11.47
N GLY A 165 3.33 -7.88 -11.93
CA GLY A 165 2.02 -8.16 -11.34
C GLY A 165 1.70 -7.35 -10.08
N MET A 166 2.56 -6.41 -9.70
CA MET A 166 2.37 -5.55 -8.52
C MET A 166 1.62 -4.24 -8.83
N GLU A 167 0.80 -4.25 -9.88
CA GLU A 167 -0.01 -3.08 -10.21
C GLU A 167 -1.02 -2.78 -9.12
N THR A 168 -1.10 -1.50 -8.74
CA THR A 168 -2.08 -1.03 -7.78
C THR A 168 -3.44 -0.91 -8.51
N PRO A 169 -4.52 -1.54 -8.02
CA PRO A 169 -5.80 -1.61 -8.73
C PRO A 169 -6.38 -0.25 -9.16
N VAL A 170 -7.18 -0.26 -10.22
CA VAL A 170 -7.70 0.96 -10.88
C VAL A 170 -8.63 1.75 -9.96
N GLU A 171 -9.33 1.12 -9.04
CA GLU A 171 -10.21 1.78 -8.07
C GLU A 171 -9.42 2.69 -7.13
N GLU A 172 -8.20 2.29 -6.79
CA GLU A 172 -7.26 3.11 -6.03
C GLU A 172 -6.79 4.32 -6.83
N ILE A 173 -6.56 4.13 -8.13
CA ILE A 173 -6.15 5.19 -9.05
C ILE A 173 -7.32 6.15 -9.30
N ALA A 174 -8.54 5.64 -9.46
CA ALA A 174 -9.76 6.40 -9.64
C ALA A 174 -10.10 7.23 -8.40
N GLY A 175 -9.99 6.65 -7.20
CA GLY A 175 -10.14 7.39 -5.94
C GLY A 175 -9.12 8.53 -5.80
N ARG A 176 -7.88 8.33 -6.27
CA ARG A 176 -6.87 9.39 -6.33
C ARG A 176 -7.22 10.50 -7.33
N ILE A 177 -7.65 10.15 -8.54
CA ILE A 177 -8.04 11.12 -9.57
C ILE A 177 -9.23 11.96 -9.07
N GLN A 178 -10.23 11.32 -8.49
CA GLN A 178 -11.42 11.97 -7.96
C GLN A 178 -11.07 12.95 -6.82
N ASN A 179 -10.25 12.52 -5.85
CA ASN A 179 -9.81 13.39 -4.76
C ASN A 179 -8.94 14.57 -5.24
N SER A 180 -8.08 14.34 -6.24
CA SER A 180 -7.27 15.41 -6.83
C SER A 180 -8.14 16.44 -7.55
N LEU A 181 -9.18 15.99 -8.25
CA LEU A 181 -10.18 16.84 -8.89
C LEU A 181 -10.97 17.63 -7.84
N ASP A 182 -11.46 16.97 -6.78
CA ASP A 182 -12.23 17.62 -5.72
C ASP A 182 -11.40 18.69 -5.00
N ARG A 183 -10.14 18.40 -4.64
CA ARG A 183 -9.20 19.38 -4.06
C ARG A 183 -8.90 20.54 -5.02
N ALA A 184 -8.92 20.32 -6.33
CA ALA A 184 -8.72 21.40 -7.32
C ALA A 184 -9.98 22.27 -7.46
N VAL A 185 -11.16 21.66 -7.47
CA VAL A 185 -12.46 22.35 -7.52
C VAL A 185 -12.68 23.20 -6.27
N GLU A 186 -12.32 22.69 -5.09
CA GLU A 186 -12.46 23.41 -3.83
C GLU A 186 -11.55 24.64 -3.75
N ARG A 187 -10.29 24.51 -4.20
CA ARG A 187 -9.38 25.67 -4.36
C ARG A 187 -9.95 26.71 -5.31
N SER A 188 -10.48 26.28 -6.46
CA SER A 188 -11.10 27.18 -7.43
C SER A 188 -12.31 27.95 -6.85
N ARG A 189 -13.14 27.26 -6.05
CA ARG A 189 -14.27 27.89 -5.34
C ARG A 189 -13.84 28.88 -4.27
N GLU A 190 -12.77 28.62 -3.54
CA GLU A 190 -12.21 29.56 -2.56
C GLU A 190 -11.61 30.80 -3.21
N GLU A 191 -10.90 30.64 -4.32
CA GLU A 191 -10.38 31.75 -5.12
C GLU A 191 -11.49 32.64 -5.66
N LEU A 192 -12.59 32.05 -6.14
CA LEU A 192 -13.75 32.79 -6.62
C LEU A 192 -14.36 33.64 -5.50
N ARG A 193 -14.58 33.06 -4.32
CA ARG A 193 -15.11 33.77 -3.14
C ARG A 193 -14.20 34.92 -2.71
N ARG A 194 -12.87 34.70 -2.70
CA ARG A 194 -11.89 35.76 -2.41
C ARG A 194 -11.96 36.89 -3.43
N ASN A 195 -12.04 36.55 -4.73
CA ASN A 195 -12.14 37.55 -5.79
C ASN A 195 -13.44 38.36 -5.68
N GLU A 196 -14.56 37.70 -5.36
CA GLU A 196 -15.85 38.37 -5.12
C GLU A 196 -15.78 39.32 -3.91
N GLU A 197 -15.19 38.90 -2.80
CA GLU A 197 -14.98 39.75 -1.62
C GLU A 197 -14.09 40.97 -1.93
N VAL A 198 -13.02 40.77 -2.68
CA VAL A 198 -12.13 41.86 -3.13
C VAL A 198 -12.87 42.85 -4.03
N MET A 199 -13.71 42.34 -4.94
CA MET A 199 -14.52 43.17 -5.84
C MET A 199 -15.59 43.96 -5.07
N LEU A 200 -16.26 43.34 -4.08
CA LEU A 200 -17.24 44.00 -3.22
C LEU A 200 -16.61 45.07 -2.32
N ARG A 201 -15.42 44.82 -1.77
CA ARG A 201 -14.66 45.82 -1.01
C ARG A 201 -14.24 47.00 -1.87
N ARG A 202 -13.78 46.75 -3.11
CA ARG A 202 -13.48 47.83 -4.07
C ARG A 202 -14.71 48.65 -4.42
N ARG A 203 -15.87 48.01 -4.63
CA ARG A 203 -17.14 48.69 -4.91
C ARG A 203 -17.65 49.52 -3.72
N LYS A 204 -17.39 49.10 -2.48
CA LYS A 204 -17.75 49.88 -1.26
C LYS A 204 -16.86 51.11 -1.01
N MET A 205 -15.68 51.15 -1.62
CA MET A 205 -14.69 52.23 -1.44
C MET A 205 -14.70 53.25 -2.59
N ALA A 206 -15.59 53.06 -3.59
CA ALA A 206 -15.85 53.97 -4.69
C ALA A 206 -17.22 54.63 -4.48
#